data_AF-A0A1G5I441-F1
#
_entry.id   AF-A0A1G5I441-F1
#
_cell.length_a   1.000
_cell.length_b   1.000
_cell.length_c   1.000
_cell.angle_alpha   90.00
_cell.angle_beta   90.00
_cell.angle_gamma   90.00
#
_symmetry.space_group_name_H-M   'P 1'
#
loop_
_entity.id
_entity.type
_entity.pdbx_description
1 polymer ?
#
loop_
_entity_poly.entity_id
_entity_poly.type
_entity_poly.pdbx_seq_one_letter_code
_entity_poly.pdbx_strand_id
1 'polypeptide(L)'
;MKHVTSYTKHLFAAALMLLALTVTAGPASAGFFDFTQGRVAQPDTDLHALGTQALNTGLGGISYFTNGEGRIIEVRAKEMPNGDLRVSQRRVYIPKNYVAKTHDQTLKAERIRNSLAELADQQPWVGGYAVLPQSEGAKAYKYGVMVETELRRNHQSDN
;
A
#
# COMPACT_ATOMS: atom_id res chain seq x y z
N MET A 1 -52.40 4.21 33.17
CA MET A 1 -51.11 3.51 33.00
C MET A 1 -50.99 2.84 31.61
N LYS A 2 -50.95 3.60 30.50
CA LYS A 2 -50.69 3.02 29.15
C LYS A 2 -49.82 3.89 28.22
N HIS A 3 -49.39 5.09 28.64
CA HIS A 3 -48.65 6.01 27.76
C HIS A 3 -47.14 6.11 28.03
N VAL A 4 -46.63 5.64 29.18
CA VAL A 4 -45.21 5.78 29.52
C VAL A 4 -44.35 4.68 28.86
N THR A 5 -44.95 3.54 28.51
CA THR A 5 -44.24 2.36 28.01
C THR A 5 -44.03 2.33 26.48
N SER A 6 -44.70 3.21 25.73
CA SER A 6 -44.57 3.22 24.25
C SER A 6 -43.37 4.05 23.80
N TYR A 7 -43.13 5.20 24.42
CA TYR A 7 -42.03 6.10 24.05
C TYR A 7 -40.64 5.49 24.31
N THR A 8 -40.52 4.69 25.37
CA THR A 8 -39.27 4.00 25.74
C THR A 8 -38.87 2.91 24.75
N LYS A 9 -39.83 2.24 24.10
CA LYS A 9 -39.54 1.21 23.07
C LYS A 9 -39.06 1.81 21.76
N HIS A 10 -39.61 2.95 21.36
CA HIS A 10 -39.19 3.64 20.13
C HIS A 10 -37.82 4.32 20.27
N LEU A 11 -37.48 4.80 21.48
CA LEU A 11 -36.16 5.35 21.76
C LEU A 11 -35.05 4.28 21.71
N PHE A 12 -35.32 3.06 22.19
CA PHE A 12 -34.37 1.95 22.11
C PHE A 12 -34.14 1.46 20.68
N ALA A 13 -35.20 1.38 19.85
CA ALA A 13 -35.07 0.97 18.46
C ALA A 13 -34.30 1.99 17.61
N ALA A 14 -34.49 3.29 17.87
CA ALA A 14 -33.76 4.36 17.20
C ALA A 14 -32.27 4.38 17.57
N ALA A 15 -31.94 4.15 18.85
CA ALA A 15 -30.55 4.09 19.31
C ALA A 15 -29.79 2.89 18.71
N LEU A 16 -30.45 1.74 18.53
CA LEU A 16 -29.83 0.55 17.92
C LEU A 16 -29.57 0.72 16.41
N MET A 17 -30.44 1.42 15.67
CA MET A 17 -30.17 1.74 14.26
C MET A 17 -29.01 2.73 14.10
N LEU A 18 -28.85 3.69 15.03
CA LEU A 18 -27.73 4.63 15.01
C LEU A 18 -26.39 3.96 15.37
N LEU A 19 -26.40 2.92 16.21
CA LEU A 19 -25.21 2.10 16.52
C LEU A 19 -24.87 1.08 15.42
N ALA A 20 -25.84 0.64 14.62
CA ALA A 20 -25.60 -0.24 13.48
C ALA A 20 -24.97 0.49 12.28
N LEU A 21 -25.14 1.83 12.17
CA LEU A 21 -24.54 2.62 11.09
C LEU A 21 -23.07 3.03 11.34
N THR A 22 -22.56 2.91 12.57
CA THR A 22 -21.17 3.36 12.87
C THR A 22 -20.12 2.27 12.70
N VAL A 23 -20.51 1.01 12.44
CA VAL A 23 -19.56 -0.11 12.32
C VAL A 23 -19.04 -0.32 10.89
N THR A 24 -19.59 0.36 9.88
CA THR A 24 -19.12 0.24 8.48
C THR A 24 -18.45 1.50 7.92
N ALA A 25 -18.50 2.61 8.63
CA ALA A 25 -17.71 3.80 8.30
C ALA A 25 -16.31 3.67 8.91
N GLY A 26 -15.54 2.67 8.45
CA GLY A 26 -14.09 2.80 8.50
C GLY A 26 -13.74 4.14 7.84
N PRO A 27 -12.75 4.90 8.35
CA PRO A 27 -12.35 6.12 7.68
C PRO A 27 -11.92 5.73 6.27
N ALA A 28 -12.79 6.01 5.30
CA ALA A 28 -12.36 6.19 3.93
C ALA A 28 -11.48 7.43 3.97
N SER A 29 -10.22 7.25 4.38
CA SER A 29 -9.15 8.12 3.96
C SER A 29 -9.02 7.88 2.46
N ALA A 30 -9.98 8.39 1.69
CA ALA A 30 -9.72 8.84 0.34
C ALA A 30 -8.74 9.99 0.51
N GLY A 31 -7.46 9.65 0.69
CA GLY A 31 -6.40 10.60 0.43
C GLY A 31 -6.69 11.10 -0.97
N PHE A 32 -6.96 12.39 -1.11
CA PHE A 32 -7.04 13.03 -2.42
C PHE A 32 -5.65 12.84 -3.05
N PHE A 33 -5.49 11.77 -3.81
CA PHE A 33 -4.23 11.43 -4.45
C PHE A 33 -4.04 12.36 -5.64
N ASP A 34 -2.93 13.09 -5.62
CA ASP A 34 -2.57 13.99 -6.69
C ASP A 34 -1.91 13.21 -7.85
N PHE A 35 -2.73 12.72 -8.77
CA PHE A 35 -2.29 12.02 -9.99
C PHE A 35 -1.61 12.95 -11.01
N THR A 36 -1.47 14.26 -10.74
CA THR A 36 -0.76 15.18 -11.64
C THR A 36 0.73 14.84 -11.75
N GLN A 37 1.30 14.16 -10.75
CA GLN A 37 2.73 13.80 -10.73
C GLN A 37 3.06 12.49 -11.48
N GLY A 38 2.06 11.77 -11.99
CA GLY A 38 2.28 10.60 -12.84
C GLY A 38 2.70 10.97 -14.26
N ARG A 39 3.65 10.22 -14.82
CA ARG A 39 4.03 10.34 -16.25
C ARG A 39 3.10 9.49 -17.10
N VAL A 40 2.83 9.92 -18.33
CA VAL A 40 2.12 9.09 -19.31
C VAL A 40 3.00 7.89 -19.64
N ALA A 41 2.48 6.69 -19.43
CA ALA A 41 3.18 5.45 -19.71
C ALA A 41 2.95 5.07 -21.18
N GLN A 42 4.02 4.99 -21.95
CA GLN A 42 3.93 4.59 -23.36
C GLN A 42 3.64 3.09 -23.46
N PRO A 43 2.78 2.66 -24.39
CA PRO A 43 2.56 1.25 -24.68
C PRO A 43 3.87 0.48 -24.86
N ASP A 44 3.84 -0.82 -24.56
CA ASP A 44 4.98 -1.74 -24.66
C ASP A 44 6.21 -1.39 -23.80
N THR A 45 6.06 -0.48 -22.82
CA THR A 45 7.09 -0.20 -21.81
C THR A 45 6.82 -0.91 -20.50
N ASP A 46 7.87 -1.19 -19.71
CA ASP A 46 7.73 -1.75 -18.36
C ASP A 46 6.80 -0.91 -17.48
N LEU A 47 6.89 0.42 -17.60
CA LEU A 47 6.04 1.31 -16.82
C LEU A 47 4.57 1.15 -17.19
N HIS A 48 4.27 0.98 -18.47
CA HIS A 48 2.91 0.73 -18.93
C HIS A 48 2.43 -0.63 -18.44
N ALA A 49 3.24 -1.69 -18.56
CA ALA A 49 2.89 -3.00 -18.03
C ALA A 49 2.59 -2.96 -16.51
N LEU A 50 3.46 -2.34 -15.73
CA LEU A 50 3.27 -2.14 -14.29
C LEU A 50 2.02 -1.32 -13.97
N GLY A 51 1.77 -0.26 -14.75
CA GLY A 51 0.61 0.60 -14.59
C GLY A 51 -0.71 -0.10 -14.92
N THR A 52 -0.76 -0.83 -16.03
CA THR A 52 -1.90 -1.66 -16.42
C THR A 52 -2.18 -2.72 -15.36
N GLN A 53 -1.15 -3.38 -14.85
CA GLN A 53 -1.29 -4.32 -13.74
C GLN A 53 -1.90 -3.64 -12.50
N ALA A 54 -1.42 -2.44 -12.15
CA ALA A 54 -1.95 -1.70 -11.02
C ALA A 54 -3.41 -1.26 -11.19
N LEU A 55 -3.86 -0.96 -12.41
CA LEU A 55 -5.27 -0.70 -12.69
C LEU A 55 -6.14 -1.96 -12.59
N ASN A 56 -5.65 -3.08 -13.11
CA ASN A 56 -6.45 -4.30 -13.23
C ASN A 56 -6.60 -5.03 -11.90
N THR A 57 -5.55 -5.10 -11.09
CA THR A 57 -5.52 -5.89 -9.86
C THR A 57 -5.23 -5.08 -8.61
N GLY A 58 -4.82 -3.82 -8.76
CA GLY A 58 -4.48 -2.95 -7.64
C GLY A 58 -5.72 -2.35 -6.98
N LEU A 59 -5.62 -2.08 -5.68
CA LEU A 59 -6.69 -1.43 -4.94
C LEU A 59 -6.66 0.07 -5.23
N GLY A 60 -7.68 0.57 -5.94
CA GLY A 60 -7.76 1.99 -6.31
C GLY A 60 -6.63 2.44 -7.26
N GLY A 61 -6.16 1.54 -8.12
CA GLY A 61 -5.03 1.80 -9.02
C GLY A 61 -3.66 1.74 -8.34
N ILE A 62 -3.57 1.24 -7.10
CA ILE A 62 -2.32 1.09 -6.37
C ILE A 62 -1.95 -0.38 -6.28
N SER A 63 -0.75 -0.74 -6.73
CA SER A 63 -0.21 -2.07 -6.60
C SER A 63 1.27 -2.03 -6.20
N TYR A 64 1.76 -3.14 -5.66
CA TYR A 64 3.09 -3.27 -5.10
C TYR A 64 3.84 -4.37 -5.84
N PHE A 65 5.12 -4.13 -6.08
CA PHE A 65 5.97 -5.04 -6.85
C PHE A 65 7.30 -5.21 -6.15
N THR A 66 7.96 -6.35 -6.35
CA THR A 66 9.30 -6.59 -5.81
C THR A 66 10.22 -7.24 -6.83
N ASN A 67 11.53 -7.08 -6.65
CA ASN A 67 12.53 -7.88 -7.35
C ASN A 67 12.99 -9.10 -6.54
N GLY A 68 12.37 -9.40 -5.39
CA GLY A 68 12.77 -10.48 -4.49
C GLY A 68 13.98 -10.16 -3.60
N GLU A 69 14.76 -9.12 -3.92
CA GLU A 69 16.02 -8.81 -3.24
C GLU A 69 15.92 -7.63 -2.26
N GLY A 70 14.70 -7.34 -1.80
CA GLY A 70 14.42 -6.25 -0.85
C GLY A 70 14.10 -4.90 -1.51
N ARG A 71 14.03 -4.82 -2.85
CA ARG A 71 13.44 -3.65 -3.53
C ARG A 71 11.94 -3.82 -3.61
N ILE A 72 11.20 -2.78 -3.23
CA ILE A 72 9.75 -2.71 -3.35
C ILE A 72 9.40 -1.49 -4.18
N ILE A 73 8.45 -1.62 -5.09
CA ILE A 73 7.93 -0.54 -5.91
C ILE A 73 6.45 -0.41 -5.62
N GLU A 74 6.04 0.75 -5.13
CA GLU A 74 4.64 1.15 -5.15
C GLU A 74 4.37 1.81 -6.50
N VAL A 75 3.45 1.23 -7.26
CA VAL A 75 2.98 1.77 -8.54
C VAL A 75 1.57 2.28 -8.34
N ARG A 76 1.33 3.50 -8.82
CA ARG A 76 0.03 4.15 -8.79
C ARG A 76 -0.34 4.49 -10.22
N ALA A 77 -1.47 3.99 -10.68
CA ALA A 77 -1.93 4.12 -12.03
C ALA A 77 -3.34 4.72 -12.08
N LYS A 78 -3.59 5.51 -13.12
CA LYS A 78 -4.91 6.06 -13.43
C LYS A 78 -5.07 6.17 -14.94
N GLU A 79 -6.20 5.69 -15.42
CA GLU A 79 -6.64 5.96 -16.79
C GLU A 79 -7.28 7.36 -16.84
N MET A 80 -6.83 8.17 -17.79
CA MET A 80 -7.31 9.52 -18.01
C MET A 80 -8.49 9.52 -18.99
N PRO A 81 -9.33 10.57 -19.01
CA PRO A 81 -10.48 10.63 -19.93
C PRO A 81 -10.14 10.54 -21.42
N ASN A 82 -8.90 10.87 -21.79
CA ASN A 82 -8.39 10.77 -23.16
C ASN A 82 -7.82 9.38 -23.50
N GLY A 83 -7.92 8.40 -22.60
CA GLY A 83 -7.37 7.05 -22.75
C GLY A 83 -5.91 6.91 -22.33
N ASP A 84 -5.24 7.99 -21.91
CA ASP A 84 -3.85 7.92 -21.47
C ASP A 84 -3.74 7.21 -20.12
N LEU A 85 -2.80 6.27 -20.03
CA LEU A 85 -2.39 5.66 -18.78
C LEU A 85 -1.34 6.53 -18.08
N ARG A 86 -1.70 7.18 -16.97
CA ARG A 86 -0.74 7.88 -16.11
C ARG A 86 -0.26 6.98 -14.99
N VAL A 87 1.06 6.90 -14.84
CA VAL A 87 1.72 6.03 -13.86
C VAL A 87 2.73 6.83 -13.06
N SER A 88 2.66 6.70 -11.74
CA SER A 88 3.71 7.12 -10.81
C SER A 88 4.27 5.89 -10.12
N GLN A 89 5.58 5.87 -9.89
CA GLN A 89 6.24 4.80 -9.15
C GLN A 89 7.11 5.39 -8.05
N ARG A 90 7.07 4.79 -6.86
CA ARG A 90 8.01 5.07 -5.79
C ARG A 90 8.71 3.79 -5.39
N ARG A 91 10.03 3.81 -5.47
CA ARG A 91 10.89 2.69 -5.10
C ARG A 91 11.37 2.89 -3.68
N VAL A 92 11.37 1.81 -2.92
CA VAL A 92 12.05 1.73 -1.63
C VAL A 92 12.94 0.51 -1.57
N TYR A 93 13.98 0.56 -0.74
CA TYR A 93 14.94 -0.53 -0.60
C TYR A 93 15.21 -0.91 0.85
N ILE A 94 15.17 -2.22 1.13
CA ILE A 94 15.61 -2.83 2.39
C ILE A 94 16.97 -3.49 2.15
N PRO A 95 18.09 -2.91 2.66
CA PRO A 95 19.41 -3.44 2.42
C PRO A 95 19.61 -4.87 2.94
N LYS A 96 20.48 -5.61 2.26
CA LYS A 96 21.03 -6.85 2.82
C LYS A 96 21.86 -6.50 4.03
N ASN A 97 21.70 -7.23 5.13
CA ASN A 97 22.39 -7.00 6.40
C ASN A 97 22.09 -5.61 7.02
N TYR A 98 20.85 -5.14 6.90
CA TYR A 98 20.43 -3.90 7.58
C TYR A 98 20.57 -4.04 9.10
N VAL A 99 21.44 -3.24 9.71
CA VAL A 99 21.62 -3.19 11.18
C VAL A 99 20.83 -2.01 11.73
N ALA A 100 19.72 -2.32 12.38
CA ALA A 100 18.87 -1.34 13.04
C ALA A 100 19.36 -1.03 14.46
N LYS A 101 18.69 -0.07 15.13
CA LYS A 101 18.99 0.29 16.53
C LYS A 101 18.73 -0.86 17.50
N THR A 102 17.74 -1.70 17.21
CA THR A 102 17.40 -2.85 18.04
C THR A 102 17.55 -4.15 17.26
N HIS A 103 17.92 -5.22 17.96
CA HIS A 103 18.05 -6.55 17.38
C HIS A 103 16.75 -7.02 16.71
N ASP A 104 15.60 -6.77 17.34
CA ASP A 104 14.28 -7.12 16.79
C ASP A 104 13.99 -6.43 15.45
N GLN A 105 14.42 -5.18 15.28
CA GLN A 105 14.26 -4.46 14.02
C GLN A 105 15.16 -5.05 12.93
N THR A 106 16.40 -5.44 13.26
CA THR A 106 17.29 -6.16 12.34
C THR A 106 16.67 -7.48 11.88
N LEU A 107 16.20 -8.31 12.82
CA LEU A 107 15.52 -9.57 12.50
C LEU A 107 14.26 -9.36 11.65
N LYS A 108 13.52 -8.27 11.90
CA LYS A 108 12.34 -7.93 11.11
C LYS A 108 12.70 -7.58 9.66
N ALA A 109 13.80 -6.85 9.43
CA ALA A 109 14.27 -6.54 8.08
C ALA A 109 14.64 -7.82 7.32
N GLU A 110 15.36 -8.73 7.97
CA GLU A 110 15.73 -10.03 7.39
C GLU A 110 14.50 -10.87 7.05
N ARG A 111 13.53 -10.98 7.97
CA ARG A 111 12.27 -11.70 7.72
C ARG A 111 11.50 -11.13 6.54
N ILE A 112 11.37 -9.80 6.46
CA ILE A 112 10.66 -9.16 5.35
C ILE A 112 11.40 -9.41 4.04
N ARG A 113 12.73 -9.29 4.00
CA ARG A 113 13.52 -9.62 2.81
C ARG A 113 13.31 -11.06 2.35
N ASN A 114 13.39 -12.02 3.28
CA ASN A 114 13.20 -13.44 2.95
C ASN A 114 11.79 -13.70 2.42
N SER A 115 10.76 -13.10 3.05
CA SER A 115 9.38 -13.19 2.56
C SER A 115 9.22 -12.57 1.17
N LEU A 116 9.91 -11.47 0.86
CA LEU A 116 9.88 -10.88 -0.48
C LEU A 116 10.50 -11.81 -1.53
N ALA A 117 11.57 -12.52 -1.20
CA ALA A 117 12.15 -13.52 -2.08
C ALA A 117 11.19 -14.69 -2.32
N GLU A 118 10.61 -15.25 -1.26
CA GLU A 118 9.62 -16.34 -1.34
C GLU A 118 8.38 -15.93 -2.14
N LEU A 119 7.86 -14.71 -1.89
CA LEU A 119 6.74 -14.18 -2.65
C LEU A 119 7.13 -13.96 -4.11
N ALA A 120 8.33 -13.47 -4.42
CA ALA A 120 8.74 -13.25 -5.80
C ALA A 120 8.75 -14.55 -6.63
N ASP A 121 9.09 -15.68 -6.00
CA ASP A 121 9.11 -16.99 -6.65
C ASP A 121 7.69 -17.54 -6.92
N GLN A 122 6.70 -17.10 -6.13
CA GLN A 122 5.32 -17.61 -6.18
C GLN A 122 4.37 -16.75 -7.00
N GLN A 123 4.80 -15.54 -7.39
CA GLN A 123 3.94 -14.53 -7.97
C GLN A 123 4.24 -14.30 -9.46
N PRO A 124 3.25 -13.82 -10.23
CA PRO A 124 3.48 -13.46 -11.62
C PRO A 124 4.46 -12.28 -11.73
N TRP A 125 5.27 -12.28 -12.79
CA TRP A 125 6.22 -11.21 -13.07
C TRP A 125 5.69 -10.28 -14.17
N VAL A 126 5.72 -8.98 -13.91
CA VAL A 126 5.30 -7.91 -14.83
C VAL A 126 6.38 -6.84 -14.87
N GLY A 127 6.84 -6.47 -16.06
CA GLY A 127 7.86 -5.43 -16.24
C GLY A 127 9.16 -5.69 -15.46
N GLY A 128 9.54 -6.96 -15.30
CA GLY A 128 10.72 -7.37 -14.55
C GLY A 128 10.57 -7.38 -13.01
N TYR A 129 9.34 -7.29 -12.50
CA TYR A 129 9.07 -7.37 -11.05
C TYR A 129 7.93 -8.34 -10.75
N ALA A 130 8.05 -9.08 -9.65
CA ALA A 130 6.95 -9.90 -9.14
C ALA A 130 5.85 -9.02 -8.53
N VAL A 131 4.59 -9.32 -8.86
CA VAL A 131 3.41 -8.65 -8.29
C VAL A 131 3.19 -9.12 -6.86
N LEU A 132 3.15 -8.21 -5.90
CA LEU A 132 2.92 -8.59 -4.51
C LEU A 132 1.42 -8.60 -4.16
N PRO A 133 0.98 -9.53 -3.29
CA PRO A 133 -0.32 -9.41 -2.63
C PRO A 133 -0.44 -8.06 -1.92
N GLN A 134 -1.59 -7.40 -2.04
CA GLN A 134 -1.74 -6.00 -1.64
C GLN A 134 -1.33 -5.73 -0.17
N SER A 135 -1.73 -6.59 0.76
CA SER A 135 -1.41 -6.47 2.18
C SER A 135 0.08 -6.61 2.47
N GLU A 136 0.73 -7.61 1.87
CA GLU A 136 2.17 -7.86 2.06
C GLU A 136 3.00 -6.78 1.36
N GLY A 137 2.59 -6.35 0.16
CA GLY A 137 3.20 -5.25 -0.56
C GLY A 137 3.17 -3.93 0.21
N ALA A 138 1.99 -3.55 0.72
CA ALA A 138 1.85 -2.32 1.52
C ALA A 138 2.69 -2.37 2.81
N LYS A 139 2.71 -3.52 3.48
CA LYS A 139 3.51 -3.75 4.70
C LYS A 139 5.01 -3.64 4.42
N ALA A 140 5.50 -4.32 3.37
CA ALA A 140 6.89 -4.29 2.97
C ALA A 140 7.32 -2.89 2.52
N TYR A 141 6.48 -2.21 1.73
CA TYR A 141 6.71 -0.84 1.29
C TYR A 141 6.82 0.12 2.47
N LYS A 142 5.86 0.09 3.41
CA LYS A 142 5.88 0.95 4.61
C LYS A 142 7.13 0.70 5.45
N TYR A 143 7.56 -0.55 5.56
CA TYR A 143 8.80 -0.89 6.25
C TYR A 143 10.02 -0.34 5.50
N GLY A 144 10.09 -0.48 4.17
CA GLY A 144 11.15 0.10 3.35
C GLY A 144 11.26 1.63 3.49
N VAL A 145 10.13 2.35 3.52
CA VAL A 145 10.11 3.79 3.78
C VAL A 145 10.74 4.14 5.14
N MET A 146 10.44 3.35 6.18
CA MET A 146 11.05 3.53 7.50
C MET A 146 12.56 3.34 7.45
N VAL A 147 13.03 2.24 6.84
CA VAL A 147 14.45 1.92 6.68
C VAL A 147 15.20 3.05 5.96
N GLU A 148 14.68 3.53 4.83
CA GLU A 148 15.28 4.65 4.10
C GLU A 148 15.33 5.93 4.92
N THR A 149 14.27 6.21 5.70
CA THR A 149 14.22 7.39 6.56
C THR A 149 15.24 7.31 7.70
N GLU A 150 15.42 6.13 8.30
CA GLU A 150 16.41 5.88 9.34
C GLU A 150 17.83 5.99 8.79
N LEU A 151 18.12 5.38 7.65
CA LEU A 151 19.41 5.50 6.97
C LEU A 151 19.73 6.96 6.66
N ARG A 152 18.79 7.69 6.04
CA ARG A 152 19.01 9.11 5.73
C ARG A 152 19.27 9.96 6.99
N ARG A 153 18.58 9.68 8.09
CA ARG A 153 18.79 10.37 9.36
C ARG A 153 20.19 10.13 9.91
N ASN A 154 20.67 8.89 9.91
CA ASN A 154 22.00 8.57 10.42
C ASN A 154 23.10 9.21 9.55
N HIS A 155 22.95 9.19 8.22
CA HIS A 155 23.89 9.87 7.33
C HIS A 155 23.94 11.40 7.52
N GLN A 156 22.89 12.01 8.08
CA GLN A 156 22.87 13.43 8.41
C GLN A 156 23.44 13.73 9.80
N SER A 157 23.49 12.77 10.72
CA SER A 157 24.12 12.97 12.05
C SER A 157 25.64 12.81 12.02
N ASP A 158 26.16 12.16 10.99
CA ASP A 158 27.58 11.84 10.85
C ASP A 158 28.38 12.95 10.11
N ASN A 159 27.70 14.02 9.66
CA ASN A 159 28.27 15.21 9.03
C ASN A 159 28.10 16.44 9.93
#